data_AF-A0A922HMM4-F1
#
_entry.id   AF-A0A922HMM4-F1
#
_cell.length_a   1.000
_cell.length_b   1.000
_cell.length_c   1.000
_cell.angle_alpha   90.00
_cell.angle_beta   90.00
_cell.angle_gamma   90.00
#
_symmetry.space_group_name_H-M   'P 1'
#
loop_
_entity.id
_entity.type
_entity.pdbx_description
1 polymer ?
#
loop_
_entity_poly.entity_id
_entity_poly.type
_entity_poly.pdbx_seq_one_letter_code
_entity_poly.pdbx_strand_id
1 'polypeptide(L)'
;MEVFLMVRRQTTTIFLDCKEVTPIIELKKMIEGITKILAKDQMLIKDDQPMDDHKTVAEYNLTVTTAKAQAPATIGLCFRQSDGMFEPLEMTPYSQPPELPDELKPVDSREQND
;
A
#
# COMPACT_ATOMS: atom_id res chain seq x y z
N MET A 1 5.28 12.18 13.33
CA MET A 1 5.55 12.82 12.02
C MET A 1 4.52 12.34 11.01
N GLU A 2 4.50 12.88 9.79
CA GLU A 2 3.61 12.41 8.72
C GLU A 2 4.23 11.22 7.98
N VAL A 3 3.38 10.29 7.56
CA VAL A 3 3.73 9.10 6.78
C VAL A 3 2.85 9.01 5.56
N PHE A 4 3.41 8.54 4.46
CA PHE A 4 2.73 8.45 3.16
C PHE A 4 2.43 6.99 2.84
N LEU A 5 1.17 6.70 2.58
CA LEU A 5 0.64 5.35 2.46
C LEU A 5 0.03 5.13 1.08
N MET A 6 0.20 3.91 0.60
CA MET A 6 -0.39 3.39 -0.63
C MET A 6 -1.32 2.22 -0.25
N VAL A 7 -2.61 2.51 -0.10
CA VAL A 7 -3.61 1.49 0.23
C VAL A 7 -4.08 0.82 -1.06
N ARG A 8 -3.93 -0.50 -1.16
CA ARG A 8 -4.14 -1.25 -2.40
C ARG A 8 -5.16 -2.36 -2.24
N ARG A 9 -6.03 -2.50 -3.24
CA ARG A 9 -7.04 -3.56 -3.36
C ARG A 9 -7.35 -3.77 -4.84
N GLN A 10 -7.21 -4.99 -5.34
CA GLN A 10 -7.40 -5.32 -6.76
C GLN A 10 -6.60 -4.34 -7.63
N THR A 11 -7.27 -3.63 -8.54
CA THR A 11 -6.69 -2.59 -9.39
C THR A 11 -6.73 -1.18 -8.78
N THR A 12 -7.28 -1.03 -7.58
CA THR A 12 -7.42 0.25 -6.88
C THR A 12 -6.19 0.53 -6.02
N THR A 13 -5.64 1.74 -6.17
CA THR A 13 -4.59 2.29 -5.32
C THR A 13 -5.03 3.67 -4.81
N ILE A 14 -5.06 3.85 -3.49
CA ILE A 14 -5.36 5.10 -2.82
C ILE A 14 -4.09 5.62 -2.16
N PHE A 15 -3.70 6.84 -2.52
CA PHE A 15 -2.61 7.56 -1.84
C PHE A 15 -3.21 8.46 -0.78
N LEU A 16 -2.71 8.33 0.44
CA LEU A 16 -3.10 9.17 1.57
C LEU A 16 -1.94 9.32 2.53
N ASP A 17 -1.96 10.38 3.32
CA ASP A 17 -1.02 10.60 4.41
C ASP A 17 -1.75 10.61 5.76
N CYS A 18 -1.01 10.29 6.81
CA CYS A 18 -1.49 10.42 8.18
C CYS A 18 -0.32 10.61 9.15
N LYS A 19 -0.62 10.77 10.44
CA LYS A 19 0.41 10.81 11.47
C LYS A 19 0.80 9.38 11.88
N GLU A 20 2.05 9.20 12.28
CA GLU A 20 2.55 7.93 12.86
C GLU A 20 1.70 7.42 14.03
N VAL A 21 1.21 8.34 14.84
CA VAL A 21 0.37 8.07 16.02
C VAL A 21 -1.10 7.86 15.69
N THR A 22 -1.49 7.97 14.41
CA THR A 22 -2.87 7.74 13.98
C THR A 22 -3.25 6.28 14.28
N PRO A 23 -4.35 6.04 15.02
CA PRO A 23 -4.87 4.69 15.21
C PRO A 23 -5.37 4.08 13.90
N ILE A 24 -5.28 2.75 13.76
CA ILE A 24 -5.74 2.05 12.55
C ILE A 24 -7.23 2.27 12.29
N ILE A 25 -8.05 2.40 13.34
CA ILE A 25 -9.48 2.73 13.17
C ILE A 25 -9.70 4.08 12.48
N GLU A 26 -8.86 5.09 12.75
CA GLU A 26 -8.96 6.40 12.09
C GLU A 26 -8.48 6.31 10.63
N LEU A 27 -7.47 5.48 10.36
CA LEU A 27 -7.06 5.16 8.98
C LEU A 27 -8.20 4.51 8.17
N LYS A 28 -8.92 3.55 8.75
CA LYS A 28 -10.10 2.94 8.13
C LYS A 28 -11.22 3.96 7.88
N LYS A 29 -11.43 4.93 8.78
CA LYS A 29 -12.40 6.02 8.56
C LYS A 29 -12.01 6.95 7.40
N MET A 30 -10.72 7.22 7.21
CA MET A 30 -10.25 7.96 6.03
C MET A 30 -10.57 7.19 4.73
N ILE A 31 -10.32 5.88 4.73
CA ILE A 31 -10.66 4.99 3.60
C ILE A 31 -12.18 4.89 3.41
N GLU A 32 -12.97 4.88 4.49
CA GLU A 32 -14.44 4.92 4.45
C GLU A 32 -14.94 6.20 3.76
N GLY A 33 -14.31 7.34 4.05
CA GLY A 33 -14.62 8.61 3.39
C GLY A 33 -14.48 8.55 1.86
N ILE A 34 -13.55 7.73 1.35
CA ILE A 34 -13.26 7.57 -0.09
C ILE A 34 -14.12 6.46 -0.70
N THR A 35 -14.11 5.29 -0.09
CA THR A 35 -14.70 4.04 -0.64
C THR A 35 -16.17 3.87 -0.30
N LYS A 36 -16.68 4.60 0.69
CA LYS A 36 -18.02 4.47 1.28
C LYS A 36 -18.29 3.10 1.92
N ILE A 37 -17.25 2.32 2.20
CA ILE A 37 -17.33 1.08 2.97
C ILE A 37 -17.04 1.38 4.43
N LEU A 38 -17.91 0.95 5.34
CA LEU A 38 -17.76 1.22 6.78
C LEU A 38 -16.45 0.63 7.33
N ALA A 39 -15.80 1.32 8.26
CA ALA A 39 -14.54 0.89 8.86
C ALA A 39 -14.56 -0.56 9.41
N LYS A 40 -15.70 -1.01 9.98
CA LYS A 40 -15.88 -2.39 10.51
C LYS A 40 -15.86 -3.48 9.42
N ASP A 41 -16.11 -3.08 8.18
CA ASP A 41 -16.17 -3.92 6.99
C ASP A 41 -14.89 -3.79 6.16
N GLN A 42 -13.85 -3.18 6.73
CA GLN A 42 -12.50 -3.09 6.18
C GLN A 42 -11.50 -3.87 7.03
N MET A 43 -10.64 -4.64 6.38
CA MET A 43 -9.45 -5.24 6.96
C MET A 43 -8.21 -4.69 6.25
N LEU A 44 -7.31 -4.11 7.03
CA LEU A 44 -6.01 -3.65 6.55
C LEU A 44 -4.96 -4.70 6.86
N ILE A 45 -4.03 -4.93 5.92
CA ILE A 45 -2.99 -5.95 6.02
C ILE A 45 -1.65 -5.33 5.69
N LYS A 46 -0.65 -5.58 6.54
CA LYS A 46 0.74 -5.19 6.31
C LYS A 46 1.63 -6.41 6.54
N ASP A 47 2.47 -6.75 5.56
CA ASP A 47 3.38 -7.92 5.61
C ASP A 47 2.66 -9.22 6.03
N ASP A 48 1.53 -9.51 5.39
CA ASP A 48 0.64 -10.65 5.67
C ASP A 48 -0.01 -10.66 7.07
N GLN A 49 0.16 -9.59 7.85
CA GLN A 49 -0.44 -9.43 9.16
C GLN A 49 -1.65 -8.48 9.13
N PRO A 50 -2.85 -8.91 9.58
CA PRO A 50 -3.98 -8.02 9.80
C PRO A 50 -3.67 -6.95 10.85
N MET A 51 -4.12 -5.73 10.59
CA MET A 51 -3.90 -4.58 11.45
C MET A 51 -5.02 -4.43 12.50
N ASP A 52 -4.64 -4.15 13.74
CA ASP A 52 -5.51 -3.98 14.91
C ASP A 52 -5.95 -2.52 15.04
N ASP A 53 -7.25 -2.31 15.21
CA ASP A 53 -7.88 -0.99 15.31
C ASP A 53 -7.35 -0.12 16.46
N HIS A 54 -6.86 -0.75 17.53
CA HIS A 54 -6.34 -0.07 18.71
C HIS A 54 -4.86 0.30 18.61
N LYS A 55 -4.15 -0.28 17.64
CA LYS A 55 -2.75 0.04 17.39
C LYS A 55 -2.62 1.28 16.52
N THR A 56 -1.45 1.88 16.58
CA THR A 56 -1.05 3.00 15.74
C THR A 56 -0.39 2.52 14.46
N VAL A 57 -0.35 3.39 13.45
CA VAL A 57 0.35 3.14 12.19
C VAL A 57 1.83 2.82 12.42
N ALA A 58 2.49 3.51 13.34
CA ALA A 58 3.90 3.28 13.69
C ALA A 58 4.21 1.86 14.21
N GLU A 59 3.27 1.22 14.91
CA GLU A 59 3.44 -0.15 15.44
C GLU A 59 3.53 -1.21 14.34
N TYR A 60 3.19 -0.85 13.09
CA TYR A 60 3.36 -1.68 11.90
C TYR A 60 4.59 -1.30 11.07
N ASN A 61 5.59 -0.66 11.69
CA ASN A 61 6.80 -0.16 11.04
C ASN A 61 6.53 0.87 9.93
N LEU A 62 5.40 1.59 10.01
CA LEU A 62 5.05 2.67 9.10
C LEU A 62 5.45 3.99 9.76
N THR A 63 6.67 4.43 9.50
CA THR A 63 7.29 5.63 10.10
C THR A 63 7.80 6.56 9.01
N VAL A 64 8.23 7.77 9.38
CA VAL A 64 8.79 8.75 8.44
C VAL A 64 9.98 8.21 7.62
N THR A 65 10.68 7.20 8.13
CA THR A 65 11.84 6.61 7.44
C THR A 65 11.45 5.52 6.44
N THR A 66 10.35 4.80 6.68
CA THR A 66 9.89 3.68 5.85
C THR A 66 8.74 4.05 4.91
N ALA A 67 8.00 5.12 5.19
CA ALA A 67 6.81 5.57 4.47
C ALA A 67 6.96 7.03 4.01
N LYS A 68 7.87 7.26 3.05
CA LYS A 68 8.24 8.60 2.55
C LYS A 68 7.32 9.04 1.41
N ALA A 69 7.20 10.35 1.17
CA ALA A 69 6.39 10.88 0.06
C ALA A 69 6.76 10.30 -1.31
N GLN A 70 8.06 10.19 -1.61
CA GLN A 70 8.56 9.62 -2.86
C GLN A 70 8.59 8.09 -2.89
N ALA A 71 8.38 7.44 -1.74
CA ALA A 71 8.41 5.99 -1.59
C ALA A 71 7.39 5.58 -0.49
N PRO A 72 6.08 5.71 -0.78
CA PRO A 72 5.05 5.46 0.19
C PRO A 72 4.95 3.97 0.52
N ALA A 73 4.61 3.66 1.77
CA ALA A 73 4.50 2.27 2.23
C ALA A 73 3.18 1.64 1.76
N THR A 74 3.23 0.38 1.34
CA THR A 74 2.05 -0.34 0.84
C THR A 74 1.27 -1.00 1.98
N ILE A 75 -0.06 -0.87 1.95
CA ILE A 75 -1.00 -1.54 2.83
C ILE A 75 -2.06 -2.24 1.97
N GLY A 76 -2.33 -3.52 2.24
CA GLY A 76 -3.42 -4.25 1.62
C GLY A 76 -4.77 -3.91 2.23
N LEU A 77 -5.82 -3.81 1.42
CA LEU A 77 -7.19 -3.57 1.86
C LEU A 77 -8.11 -4.70 1.37
N CYS A 78 -8.87 -5.27 2.29
CA CYS A 78 -9.91 -6.27 2.00
C CYS A 78 -11.24 -5.78 2.55
N PHE A 79 -12.32 -5.98 1.80
CA PHE A 79 -13.68 -5.70 2.25
C PHE A 79 -14.40 -6.96 2.74
N ARG A 80 -15.30 -6.76 3.70
CA ARG A 80 -16.24 -7.79 4.15
C ARG A 80 -17.31 -7.99 3.08
N GLN A 81 -17.55 -9.24 2.73
CA GLN A 81 -18.57 -9.67 1.79
C GLN A 81 -19.91 -9.94 2.50
N SER A 82 -20.97 -10.15 1.72
CA SER A 82 -22.33 -10.38 2.24
C SER A 82 -22.48 -11.65 3.07
N ASP A 83 -21.57 -12.61 2.91
CA ASP A 83 -21.50 -13.84 3.70
C ASP A 83 -20.85 -13.61 5.09
N GLY A 84 -20.42 -12.38 5.37
CA GLY A 84 -19.76 -11.99 6.63
C GLY A 84 -18.25 -12.23 6.63
N MET A 85 -17.68 -12.85 5.60
CA MET A 85 -16.25 -13.14 5.48
C MET A 85 -15.53 -11.99 4.79
N PHE A 86 -14.23 -11.85 5.04
CA PHE A 86 -13.41 -10.92 4.27
C PHE A 86 -12.97 -11.58 2.96
N GLU A 87 -12.95 -10.79 1.90
CA GLU A 87 -12.35 -11.22 0.63
C GLU A 87 -10.85 -11.52 0.80
N PRO A 88 -10.27 -12.40 -0.04
CA PRO A 88 -8.84 -12.63 -0.01
C PRO A 88 -8.06 -11.37 -0.40
N LEU A 89 -6.86 -11.22 0.16
CA LEU A 89 -5.97 -10.13 -0.23
C LEU A 89 -5.56 -10.29 -1.69
N GLU A 90 -5.97 -9.33 -2.51
CA GLU A 90 -5.59 -9.24 -3.92
C GLU A 90 -5.04 -7.85 -4.21
N MET A 91 -3.85 -7.78 -4.80
CA MET A 91 -3.24 -6.54 -5.29
C MET A 91 -2.68 -6.80 -6.67
N THR A 92 -3.33 -6.27 -7.71
CA THR A 92 -2.88 -6.46 -9.09
C THR A 92 -1.50 -5.82 -9.28
N PRO A 93 -0.48 -6.54 -9.77
CA PRO A 93 0.82 -5.94 -10.05
C PRO A 93 0.71 -4.78 -11.05
N TYR A 94 1.56 -3.77 -10.90
CA TYR A 94 1.68 -2.74 -11.94
C TYR A 94 2.29 -3.32 -13.20
N SER A 95 2.08 -2.64 -14.32
CA SER A 95 2.72 -2.97 -15.59
C SER A 95 4.25 -2.94 -15.45
N GLN A 96 4.92 -3.86 -16.14
CA GLN A 96 6.37 -3.84 -16.22
C GLN A 96 6.82 -2.76 -17.22
N PRO A 97 7.94 -2.06 -16.94
CA PRO A 97 8.52 -1.13 -17.90
C PRO A 97 8.95 -1.88 -19.17
N PRO A 98 8.98 -1.20 -20.34
CA PRO A 98 9.52 -1.79 -21.55
C PRO A 98 11.03 -2.06 -21.41
N GLU A 99 11.58 -2.85 -22.34
CA GLU A 99 13.02 -3.02 -22.42
C GLU A 99 13.73 -1.68 -22.64
N LEU A 100 14.87 -1.52 -21.98
CA LEU A 100 15.67 -0.31 -22.09
C LEU A 100 16.27 -0.22 -23.51
N PRO A 101 16.09 0.89 -24.25
CA PRO A 101 16.74 1.11 -25.54
C PRO A 101 18.26 0.97 -25.46
N ASP A 102 18.89 0.46 -26.52
CA ASP A 102 20.34 0.20 -26.55
C ASP A 102 21.17 1.46 -26.31
N GLU A 103 20.68 2.63 -26.71
CA GLU A 103 21.32 3.93 -26.51
C GLU A 103 21.44 4.29 -25.02
N LEU A 104 20.48 3.84 -24.21
CA LEU A 104 20.40 4.10 -22.77
C LEU A 104 21.10 3.01 -21.94
N LYS A 105 21.49 1.88 -22.54
CA LYS A 105 22.26 0.83 -21.85
C LYS A 105 23.68 1.34 -21.52
N PRO A 106 24.25 0.96 -20.35
CA PRO A 106 25.62 1.32 -19.99
C PRO A 106 26.62 0.85 -21.05
N VAL A 107 27.64 1.68 -21.33
CA VAL A 107 28.65 1.43 -22.38
C VAL A 107 29.37 0.08 -22.20
N ASP A 108 29.58 -0.35 -20.96
CA ASP A 108 30.27 -1.62 -20.63
C ASP A 108 29.50 -2.87 -21.06
N SER A 109 28.21 -2.75 -21.39
CA SER A 109 27.40 -3.84 -21.95
C SER A 109 27.49 -3.96 -23.48
N ARG A 110 28.23 -3.06 -24.14
CA ARG A 110 28.41 -3.04 -25.61
C ARG A 110 29.64 -3.82 -26.08
N GLU A 111 30.56 -4.23 -25.18
CA GLU A 111 31.84 -4.85 -25.55
C GLU A 111 31.84 -6.40 -25.53
N GLN A 112 30.68 -7.06 -25.50
CA GLN A 112 30.61 -8.54 -25.47
C GLN A 112 30.09 -9.21 -26.74
N ASN A 113 29.84 -8.46 -27.81
CA ASN A 113 29.29 -8.97 -29.07
C ASN A 113 30.10 -8.58 -30.31
N ASP A 114 31.44 -8.68 -30.24
CA ASP A 114 32.32 -8.76 -31.43
C ASP A 114 33.01 -10.12 -31.50
#